data_AF-A0A9C7PZ91-F1
#
_entry.id   AF-A0A9C7PZ91-F1
#
_cell.length_a   1.000
_cell.length_b   1.000
_cell.length_c   1.000
_cell.angle_alpha   90.00
_cell.angle_beta   90.00
_cell.angle_gamma   90.00
#
_symmetry.space_group_name_H-M   'P 1'
#
loop_
_entity.id
_entity.type
_entity.pdbx_description
1 polymer ?
#
loop_
_entity_poly.entity_id
_entity_poly.type
_entity_poly.pdbx_seq_one_letter_code
_entity_poly.pdbx_strand_id
1 'polypeptide(L)'
;MSILFEILYWIFVFMLTAALLFCAIYTLVLFSDLMIDHINPIELCDKVNFLIYPEFFGHVFLTVTLLAKGHWLIALLNVPLIAYNVNRYRQKKHLLDNTRVFSVVGREQRICEVKMGFFLLTFFVYLYCFVMSMIKLESDTNIPEKLVT
;
A
#
# COMPACT_ATOMS: atom_id res chain seq x y z
N MET A 1 -14.69 19.90 -16.31
CA MET A 1 -13.91 18.67 -16.65
C MET A 1 -12.83 18.36 -15.63
N SER A 2 -12.11 19.34 -15.08
CA SER A 2 -11.00 19.09 -14.12
C SER A 2 -11.42 18.40 -12.82
N ILE A 3 -12.55 18.74 -12.22
CA ILE A 3 -13.03 18.15 -10.95
C ILE A 3 -13.26 16.63 -11.08
N LEU A 4 -13.90 16.19 -12.18
CA LEU A 4 -14.16 14.78 -12.43
C LEU A 4 -12.85 13.97 -12.50
N PHE A 5 -11.82 14.49 -13.18
CA PHE A 5 -10.52 13.83 -13.26
C PHE A 5 -9.81 13.73 -11.91
N GLU A 6 -9.94 14.74 -11.05
CA GLU A 6 -9.39 14.70 -9.69
C GLU A 6 -10.10 13.66 -8.82
N ILE A 7 -11.44 13.59 -8.89
CA ILE A 7 -12.22 12.59 -8.15
C ILE A 7 -11.86 11.18 -8.63
N LEU A 8 -11.83 10.94 -9.95
CA LEU A 8 -11.47 9.63 -10.51
C LEU A 8 -10.05 9.20 -10.12
N TYR A 9 -9.10 10.16 -10.10
CA TYR A 9 -7.74 9.91 -9.65
C TYR A 9 -7.69 9.45 -8.18
N TRP A 10 -8.36 10.16 -7.28
CA TRP A 10 -8.38 9.80 -5.87
C TRP A 10 -9.10 8.46 -5.63
N ILE A 11 -10.22 8.21 -6.32
CA ILE A 11 -10.91 6.91 -6.27
C ILE A 11 -9.96 5.77 -6.68
N PHE A 12 -9.19 5.97 -7.75
CA PHE A 12 -8.21 4.99 -8.20
C PHE A 12 -7.12 4.73 -7.16
N VAL A 13 -6.58 5.79 -6.54
CA VAL A 13 -5.59 5.68 -5.45
C VAL A 13 -6.16 4.92 -4.26
N PHE A 14 -7.40 5.23 -3.83
CA PHE A 14 -8.05 4.52 -2.73
C PHE A 14 -8.31 3.06 -3.05
N MET A 15 -8.75 2.75 -4.27
CA MET A 15 -9.01 1.37 -4.70
C MET A 15 -7.71 0.54 -4.68
N LEU A 16 -6.61 1.09 -5.18
CA LEU A 16 -5.30 0.43 -5.11
C LEU A 16 -4.82 0.25 -3.67
N THR A 17 -4.97 1.28 -2.83
CA THR A 17 -4.59 1.21 -1.41
C THR A 17 -5.40 0.14 -0.68
N ALA A 18 -6.70 0.06 -0.93
CA ALA A 18 -7.58 -0.95 -0.35
C ALA A 18 -7.20 -2.37 -0.81
N ALA A 19 -6.85 -2.56 -2.09
CA ALA A 19 -6.38 -3.84 -2.61
C ALA A 19 -5.06 -4.28 -1.94
N LEU A 20 -4.10 -3.36 -1.74
CA LEU A 20 -2.86 -3.63 -1.03
C LEU A 20 -3.10 -3.98 0.44
N LEU A 21 -4.01 -3.26 1.10
CA LEU A 21 -4.39 -3.51 2.49
C LEU A 21 -5.06 -4.89 2.64
N PHE A 22 -5.92 -5.26 1.70
CA PHE A 22 -6.49 -6.61 1.65
C PHE A 22 -5.43 -7.69 1.48
N CYS A 23 -4.46 -7.51 0.58
CA CYS A 23 -3.35 -8.44 0.41
C CYS A 23 -2.51 -8.58 1.70
N ALA A 24 -2.24 -7.47 2.38
CA ALA A 24 -1.49 -7.46 3.64
C ALA A 24 -2.24 -8.19 4.75
N ILE A 25 -3.55 -7.97 4.89
CA ILE A 25 -4.40 -8.68 5.86
C ILE A 25 -4.45 -10.17 5.52
N TYR A 26 -4.65 -10.53 4.25
CA TYR A 26 -4.69 -11.94 3.83
C TYR A 26 -3.39 -12.67 4.19
N THR A 27 -2.24 -12.03 3.94
CA THR A 27 -0.92 -12.57 4.32
C THR A 27 -0.80 -12.78 5.84
N LEU A 28 -1.29 -11.82 6.63
CA LEU A 28 -1.28 -11.89 8.10
C LEU A 28 -2.18 -13.01 8.64
N VAL A 29 -3.38 -13.18 8.06
CA VAL A 29 -4.27 -14.29 8.40
C VAL A 29 -3.61 -15.61 8.07
N LEU A 30 -2.98 -15.74 6.91
CA LEU A 30 -2.31 -16.98 6.50
C LEU A 30 -1.14 -17.36 7.43
N PHE A 31 -0.40 -16.37 7.94
CA PHE A 31 0.60 -16.59 8.99
C PHE A 31 -0.03 -17.01 10.32
N SER A 32 -1.19 -16.44 10.67
CA SER A 32 -1.92 -16.79 11.89
C SER A 32 -2.49 -18.22 11.81
N ASP A 33 -2.98 -18.61 10.64
CA ASP A 33 -3.44 -19.97 10.34
C ASP A 33 -2.30 -20.99 10.48
N LEU A 34 -1.07 -20.63 10.08
CA LEU A 34 0.10 -21.49 10.30
C LEU A 34 0.39 -21.67 11.80
N MET A 35 0.26 -20.60 12.61
CA MET A 35 0.56 -20.65 14.04
C MET A 35 -0.43 -21.49 14.85
N ILE A 36 -1.65 -21.69 14.33
CA ILE A 36 -2.70 -22.51 14.94
C ILE A 36 -2.76 -23.90 14.26
N ASP A 37 -1.73 -24.27 13.48
CA ASP A 37 -1.63 -25.53 12.74
C ASP A 37 -2.82 -25.80 11.78
N HIS A 38 -3.46 -24.74 11.27
CA HIS A 38 -4.59 -24.85 10.36
C HIS A 38 -4.17 -25.11 8.89
N ILE A 39 -2.96 -24.68 8.51
CA ILE A 39 -2.42 -24.83 7.16
C ILE A 39 -0.99 -25.38 7.18
N ASN A 40 -0.62 -26.13 6.13
CA ASN A 40 0.74 -26.62 5.96
C ASN A 40 1.74 -25.51 5.62
N PRO A 41 3.01 -25.61 6.08
CA PRO A 41 4.06 -24.63 5.79
C PRO A 41 4.38 -24.50 4.29
N ILE A 42 4.20 -25.58 3.52
CA ILE A 42 4.39 -25.60 2.06
C ILE A 42 3.31 -24.76 1.38
N GLU A 43 2.05 -24.93 1.77
CA GLU A 43 0.91 -24.18 1.22
C GLU A 43 0.99 -22.69 1.58
N LEU A 44 1.44 -22.36 2.79
CA LEU A 44 1.74 -20.98 3.17
C LEU A 44 2.77 -20.35 2.23
N CYS A 45 3.92 -21.00 2.03
CA CYS A 45 5.00 -20.43 1.26
C CYS A 45 4.62 -20.21 -0.21
N ASP A 46 3.85 -21.12 -0.81
CA ASP A 46 3.36 -20.98 -2.18
C ASP A 46 2.41 -19.78 -2.32
N LYS A 47 1.42 -19.66 -1.43
CA LYS A 47 0.45 -18.55 -1.43
C LYS A 47 1.11 -17.19 -1.15
N VAL A 48 2.00 -17.12 -0.15
CA VAL A 48 2.71 -15.86 0.17
C VAL A 48 3.67 -15.46 -0.95
N ASN A 49 4.38 -16.42 -1.54
CA ASN A 49 5.26 -16.14 -2.67
C ASN A 49 4.48 -15.65 -3.89
N PHE A 50 3.31 -16.23 -4.17
CA PHE A 50 2.46 -15.73 -5.24
C PHE A 50 2.00 -14.28 -4.96
N LEU A 51 1.69 -13.95 -3.71
CA LEU A 51 1.14 -12.65 -3.32
C LEU A 51 2.20 -11.54 -3.18
N ILE A 52 3.48 -11.87 -3.01
CA ILE A 52 4.54 -10.87 -2.85
C ILE A 52 4.76 -10.03 -4.11
N TYR A 53 4.55 -10.62 -5.29
CA TYR A 53 4.69 -9.94 -6.58
C TYR A 53 3.60 -8.89 -6.81
N PRO A 54 2.29 -9.19 -6.69
CA PRO A 54 1.25 -8.19 -6.85
C PRO A 54 1.30 -7.12 -5.76
N GLU A 55 1.67 -7.44 -4.52
CA GLU A 55 1.88 -6.43 -3.46
C GLU A 55 2.99 -5.45 -3.85
N PHE A 56 4.16 -5.97 -4.24
CA PHE A 56 5.30 -5.12 -4.58
C PHE A 56 5.02 -4.26 -5.82
N PHE A 57 4.46 -4.87 -6.86
CA PHE A 57 4.11 -4.16 -8.09
C PHE A 57 3.05 -3.10 -7.83
N GLY A 58 1.98 -3.44 -7.10
CA GLY A 58 0.92 -2.51 -6.75
C GLY A 58 1.43 -1.32 -5.92
N HIS A 59 2.35 -1.55 -4.98
CA HIS A 59 2.92 -0.49 -4.17
C HIS A 59 3.81 0.47 -4.96
N VAL A 60 4.69 -0.06 -5.82
CA VAL A 60 5.53 0.74 -6.70
C VAL A 60 4.67 1.54 -7.66
N PHE A 61 3.67 0.90 -8.26
CA PHE A 61 2.75 1.54 -9.19
C PHE A 61 1.98 2.68 -8.51
N LEU A 62 1.43 2.47 -7.32
CA LEU A 62 0.77 3.50 -6.53
C LEU A 62 1.69 4.70 -6.24
N THR A 63 2.95 4.43 -5.90
CA THR A 63 3.93 5.48 -5.61
C THR A 63 4.28 6.29 -6.87
N VAL A 64 4.39 5.65 -8.03
CA VAL A 64 4.60 6.33 -9.33
C VAL A 64 3.39 7.20 -9.70
N THR A 65 2.17 6.69 -9.48
CA THR A 65 0.93 7.45 -9.70
C THR A 65 0.83 8.70 -8.81
N LEU A 66 1.33 8.64 -7.57
CA LEU A 66 1.43 9.81 -6.68
C LEU A 66 2.49 10.81 -7.14
N LEU A 67 3.62 10.32 -7.65
CA LEU A 67 4.70 11.16 -8.17
C LEU A 67 4.26 11.92 -9.44
N ALA A 68 3.48 11.28 -10.31
CA ALA A 68 2.97 11.88 -11.55
C ALA A 68 2.07 13.11 -11.31
N LYS A 69 1.37 13.19 -10.17
CA LYS A 69 0.58 14.36 -9.75
C LYS A 69 1.39 15.40 -8.97
N GLY A 70 2.64 15.14 -8.64
CA GLY A 70 3.51 16.06 -7.91
C GLY A 70 3.36 16.01 -6.38
N HIS A 71 2.83 14.92 -5.82
CA HIS A 71 2.74 14.74 -4.37
C HIS A 71 4.06 14.22 -3.77
N TRP A 72 5.12 15.03 -3.85
CA TRP A 72 6.49 14.65 -3.47
C TRP A 72 6.63 14.20 -2.01
N LEU A 73 5.98 14.90 -1.06
CA LEU A 73 6.05 14.55 0.36
C LEU A 73 5.45 13.17 0.65
N ILE A 74 4.36 12.83 -0.03
CA ILE A 74 3.65 11.56 0.14
C ILE A 74 4.44 10.42 -0.53
N ALA A 75 5.03 10.70 -1.70
CA ALA A 75 5.93 9.76 -2.34
C ALA A 75 7.15 9.46 -1.44
N LEU A 76 7.71 10.48 -0.78
CA LEU A 76 8.82 10.32 0.16
C LEU A 76 8.44 9.44 1.36
N LEU A 77 7.20 9.55 1.88
CA LEU A 77 6.70 8.68 2.94
C LEU A 77 6.67 7.20 2.53
N ASN A 78 6.48 6.89 1.24
CA ASN A 78 6.48 5.53 0.67
C ASN A 78 7.88 4.97 0.38
N VAL A 79 8.91 5.83 0.30
CA VAL A 79 10.30 5.42 -0.01
C VAL A 79 10.88 4.42 0.99
N PRO A 80 10.73 4.56 2.32
CA PRO A 80 11.29 3.59 3.28
C PRO A 80 10.78 2.16 3.05
N LEU A 81 9.48 2.01 2.75
CA LEU A 81 8.90 0.69 2.50
C LEU A 81 9.40 0.09 1.18
N ILE A 82 9.51 0.91 0.13
CA ILE A 82 10.07 0.49 -1.16
C ILE A 82 11.54 0.09 -0.99
N ALA A 83 12.33 0.89 -0.29
CA ALA A 83 13.74 0.61 -0.03
C ALA A 83 13.92 -0.70 0.76
N TYR A 84 13.05 -0.96 1.74
CA TYR A 84 13.02 -2.22 2.46
C TYR A 84 12.73 -3.41 1.54
N ASN A 85 11.68 -3.30 0.72
CA ASN A 85 11.31 -4.36 -0.23
C ASN A 85 12.40 -4.60 -1.30
N VAL A 86 13.04 -3.54 -1.81
CA VAL A 86 14.17 -3.63 -2.76
C VAL A 86 15.39 -4.29 -2.11
N ASN A 87 15.71 -3.96 -0.87
CA ASN A 87 16.81 -4.60 -0.16
C ASN A 87 16.55 -6.11 0.04
N ARG A 88 15.31 -6.49 0.37
CA ARG A 88 14.87 -7.89 0.45
C ARG A 88 14.98 -8.63 -0.89
N TYR A 89 14.61 -7.97 -1.99
CA TYR A 89 14.76 -8.52 -3.34
C TYR A 89 16.24 -8.76 -3.68
N ARG A 90 17.11 -7.78 -3.42
CA ARG A 90 18.56 -7.88 -3.66
C ARG A 90 19.24 -9.00 -2.85
N GLN A 91 18.78 -9.23 -1.63
CA GLN A 91 19.31 -10.30 -0.77
C GLN A 91 18.82 -11.70 -1.15
N LYS A 92 18.00 -11.84 -2.21
CA LYS A 92 17.32 -13.10 -2.61
C LYS A 92 16.48 -13.75 -1.49
N LYS A 93 16.19 -13.02 -0.42
CA LYS A 93 15.35 -13.46 0.70
C LYS A 93 13.88 -13.11 0.47
N HIS A 94 13.44 -12.91 -0.78
CA HIS A 94 12.04 -12.58 -1.08
C HIS A 94 11.12 -13.80 -0.95
N LEU A 95 11.66 -15.00 -1.19
CA LEU A 95 10.97 -16.28 -1.05
C LEU A 95 11.03 -16.78 0.40
N LEU A 96 9.91 -17.27 0.90
CA LEU A 96 9.88 -18.06 2.12
C LEU A 96 10.38 -19.47 1.79
N ASP A 97 11.30 -19.98 2.61
CA ASP A 97 11.80 -21.35 2.51
C ASP A 97 11.01 -22.25 3.47
N ASN A 98 10.35 -23.27 2.89
CA ASN A 98 9.51 -24.23 3.59
C ASN A 98 10.26 -24.95 4.73
N THR A 99 11.57 -25.18 4.58
CA THR A 99 12.37 -25.94 5.55
C THR A 99 12.72 -25.16 6.81
N ARG A 100 12.68 -23.83 6.76
CA ARG A 100 13.00 -22.94 7.90
C ARG A 100 11.82 -22.11 8.37
N VAL A 101 10.62 -22.30 7.80
CA VAL A 101 9.48 -21.39 7.97
C VAL A 101 9.15 -21.14 9.44
N PHE A 102 9.10 -22.19 10.28
CA PHE A 102 8.76 -22.06 11.71
C PHE A 102 9.79 -21.27 12.53
N SER A 103 11.05 -21.24 12.11
CA SER A 103 12.09 -20.44 12.79
C SER A 103 12.04 -18.96 12.43
N VAL A 104 11.45 -18.61 11.29
CA VAL A 104 11.39 -17.23 10.79
C VAL A 104 9.98 -16.64 10.84
N VAL A 105 8.94 -17.47 11.00
CA VAL A 105 7.52 -17.09 10.93
C VAL A 105 7.20 -15.92 11.85
N GLY A 106 7.64 -15.94 13.11
CA GLY A 106 7.37 -14.86 14.06
C GLY A 106 8.01 -13.52 13.67
N ARG A 107 9.19 -13.56 13.00
CA ARG A 107 9.82 -12.32 12.49
C ARG A 107 9.09 -11.81 11.24
N GLU A 108 8.78 -12.70 10.31
CA GLU A 108 8.12 -12.34 9.05
C GLU A 108 6.68 -11.87 9.27
N GLN A 109 5.98 -12.45 10.25
CA GLN A 109 4.67 -12.00 10.70
C GLN A 109 4.73 -10.56 11.24
N ARG A 110 5.68 -10.24 12.13
CA ARG A 110 5.85 -8.85 12.62
C ARG A 110 6.16 -7.86 11.51
N ILE A 111 6.95 -8.25 10.50
CA ILE A 111 7.21 -7.41 9.33
C ILE A 111 5.90 -7.17 8.56
N CYS A 112 5.07 -8.21 8.39
CA CYS A 112 3.76 -8.10 7.75
C CYS A 112 2.80 -7.19 8.53
N GLU A 113 2.77 -7.31 9.86
CA GLU A 113 2.00 -6.45 10.76
C GLU A 113 2.42 -4.97 10.63
N VAL A 114 3.73 -4.70 10.60
CA VAL A 114 4.26 -3.34 10.40
C VAL A 114 3.89 -2.80 9.01
N LYS A 115 3.99 -3.63 7.95
CA LYS A 115 3.56 -3.25 6.60
C LYS A 115 2.07 -2.92 6.54
N MET A 116 1.22 -3.74 7.16
CA MET A 116 -0.21 -3.50 7.26
C MET A 116 -0.49 -2.18 7.99
N GLY A 117 0.17 -1.94 9.13
CA GLY A 117 0.07 -0.69 9.88
C GLY A 117 0.50 0.53 9.04
N PHE A 118 1.54 0.38 8.22
CA PHE A 118 1.96 1.41 7.27
C PHE A 118 0.89 1.70 6.21
N PHE A 119 0.31 0.67 5.58
CA PHE A 119 -0.77 0.86 4.60
C PHE A 119 -1.99 1.54 5.21
N LEU A 120 -2.37 1.13 6.42
CA LEU A 120 -3.46 1.76 7.16
C LEU A 120 -3.18 3.25 7.46
N LEU A 121 -1.96 3.58 7.90
CA LEU A 121 -1.58 4.97 8.15
C LEU A 121 -1.58 5.80 6.86
N THR A 122 -1.00 5.28 5.78
CA THR A 122 -0.99 5.96 4.47
C THR A 122 -2.39 6.17 3.90
N PHE A 123 -3.33 5.25 4.16
CA PHE A 123 -4.72 5.41 3.76
C PHE A 123 -5.36 6.67 4.37
N PHE A 124 -5.15 6.94 5.66
CA PHE A 124 -5.63 8.17 6.29
C PHE A 124 -4.93 9.42 5.74
N VAL A 125 -3.64 9.34 5.44
CA VAL A 125 -2.91 10.45 4.78
C VAL A 125 -3.50 10.73 3.39
N TYR A 126 -3.81 9.70 2.60
CA TYR A 126 -4.45 9.87 1.30
C TYR A 126 -5.85 10.47 1.43
N LEU A 127 -6.61 10.06 2.45
CA LEU A 127 -7.91 10.64 2.77
C LEU A 127 -7.82 12.13 3.08
N TYR A 128 -6.86 12.54 3.92
CA TYR A 128 -6.61 13.94 4.22
C TYR A 128 -6.27 14.74 2.95
N CYS A 129 -5.39 14.20 2.09
CA CYS A 129 -5.00 14.87 0.85
C CYS A 129 -6.15 14.98 -0.15
N PHE A 130 -7.03 13.99 -0.22
CA PHE A 130 -8.26 14.07 -1.00
C PHE A 130 -9.13 15.23 -0.52
N VAL A 131 -9.42 15.32 0.78
CA VAL A 131 -10.24 16.40 1.35
C VAL A 131 -9.63 17.78 1.07
N MET A 132 -8.32 17.94 1.27
CA MET A 132 -7.62 19.19 0.97
C MET A 132 -7.67 19.55 -0.52
N SER A 133 -7.56 18.56 -1.40
CA SER A 133 -7.69 18.76 -2.84
C SER A 133 -9.09 19.20 -3.23
N MET A 134 -10.13 18.62 -2.60
CA MET A 134 -11.52 18.99 -2.83
C MET A 134 -11.83 20.43 -2.34
N ILE A 135 -11.37 20.80 -1.15
CA ILE A 135 -11.55 22.16 -0.61
C ILE A 135 -10.87 23.19 -1.51
N LYS A 136 -9.66 22.89 -2.01
CA LYS A 136 -8.95 23.79 -2.92
C LYS A 136 -9.72 23.99 -4.24
N LEU A 137 -10.27 22.90 -4.80
CA LEU A 137 -11.08 22.96 -6.03
C LEU A 137 -12.37 23.77 -5.84
N GLU A 138 -13.00 23.65 -4.67
CA GLU A 138 -14.20 24.43 -4.32
C GLU A 138 -13.88 25.93 -4.18
N SER A 139 -12.74 26.27 -3.56
CA SER A 139 -12.27 27.66 -3.46
C SER A 139 -12.02 28.29 -4.83
N ASP A 140 -11.34 27.59 -5.74
CA ASP A 140 -11.03 28.11 -7.09
C ASP A 140 -12.29 28.33 -7.93
N THR A 141 -13.37 27.57 -7.66
CA THR A 141 -14.66 27.72 -8.34
C THR A 141 -15.47 28.91 -7.82
N ASN A 142 -15.24 29.38 -6.58
CA ASN A 142 -15.96 30.50 -5.96
C ASN A 142 -15.34 31.89 -6.19
N ILE A 143 -14.08 31.98 -6.64
CA ILE A 143 -13.40 33.25 -6.94
C ILE A 143 -13.92 33.98 -8.20
N PRO A 144 -14.36 33.34 -9.31
CA PRO A 144 -14.79 34.08 -10.50
C PRO A 144 -16.06 34.92 -10.32
N GLU A 145 -16.89 34.66 -9.31
CA GLU A 145 -18.15 35.39 -9.09
C GLU A 145 -17.96 36.72 -8.34
N LYS A 146 -16.93 36.83 -7.48
CA LYS A 146 -16.70 38.02 -6.65
C LYS A 146 -15.91 39.16 -7.32
N LEU A 147 -15.40 38.97 -8.53
CA LEU A 147 -14.63 40.00 -9.28
C LEU A 147 -15.44 40.69 -10.38
N VAL A 148 -16.71 40.34 -10.56
CA VAL A 148 -17.61 40.91 -11.60
C VAL A 148 -18.73 41.78 -11.01
N THR A 149 -18.77 41.97 -9.69
CA THR A 149 -19.68 42.90 -8.98
C THR A 149 -18.96 44.09 -8.40
#